data_AF-A0A3B4B1I5-F1
#
_entry.id   AF-A0A3B4B1I5-F1
#
_cell.length_a   1.000
_cell.length_b   1.000
_cell.length_c   1.000
_cell.angle_alpha   90.00
_cell.angle_beta   90.00
_cell.angle_gamma   90.00
#
_symmetry.space_group_name_H-M   'P 1'
#
loop_
_entity.id
_entity.type
_entity.pdbx_description
1 polymer ?
#
loop_
_entity_poly.entity_id
_entity_poly.type
_entity_poly.pdbx_seq_one_letter_code
_entity_poly.pdbx_strand_id
1 'polypeptide(L)'
;MRLDSLDIEGLFPLYKRVEQHLHHFPKERSRLQVEGPYDEMFLEKLQKCPSEDDGSVEYATTKVHQYRAAMTAKDCSIMITLMPTAEENDDQQRSSSLTFRTFSFSVAVLDLDPKPFESVPRQLRLDQKVVNGYLRSSSGICPKTPQQREDCTLLFHPVRPAPLALLL
;
A
#
# COMPACT_ATOMS: atom_id res chain seq x y z
N MET A 1 4.86 -3.85 -14.26
CA MET A 1 3.55 -4.52 -14.43
C MET A 1 2.67 -4.13 -13.25
N ARG A 2 1.42 -3.69 -13.46
CA ARG A 2 0.49 -3.35 -12.37
C ARG A 2 -0.22 -4.64 -11.94
N LEU A 3 -0.02 -5.06 -10.69
CA LEU A 3 -0.53 -6.35 -10.18
C LEU A 3 -2.06 -6.40 -10.03
N ASP A 4 -2.68 -5.25 -9.80
CA ASP A 4 -4.14 -5.09 -9.80
C ASP A 4 -4.60 -4.53 -11.14
N SER A 5 -4.68 -5.40 -12.17
CA SER A 5 -5.06 -5.03 -13.53
C SER A 5 -6.56 -5.18 -13.81
N LEU A 6 -7.30 -5.91 -12.97
CA LEU A 6 -8.72 -6.21 -13.16
C LEU A 6 -9.65 -5.35 -12.30
N ASP A 7 -9.10 -4.61 -11.34
CA ASP A 7 -9.85 -4.01 -10.24
C ASP A 7 -10.59 -5.08 -9.39
N ILE A 8 -11.10 -4.68 -8.23
CA ILE A 8 -11.88 -5.55 -7.35
C ILE A 8 -13.17 -6.10 -8.01
N GLU A 9 -13.84 -5.36 -8.88
CA GLU A 9 -15.04 -5.83 -9.60
C GLU A 9 -14.70 -6.95 -10.59
N GLY A 10 -13.63 -6.78 -11.38
CA GLY A 10 -13.15 -7.80 -12.30
C GLY A 10 -12.49 -9.00 -11.61
N LEU A 11 -11.89 -8.80 -10.42
CA LEU A 11 -11.30 -9.88 -9.63
C LEU A 11 -12.34 -10.74 -8.92
N PHE A 12 -13.44 -10.16 -8.44
CA PHE A 12 -14.37 -10.85 -7.55
C PHE A 12 -14.94 -12.17 -8.12
N PRO A 13 -15.26 -12.28 -9.43
CA PRO A 13 -15.63 -13.56 -10.04
C PRO A 13 -14.53 -14.63 -9.93
N LEU A 14 -13.26 -14.25 -10.08
CA LEU A 14 -12.12 -15.16 -9.90
C LEU A 14 -11.98 -15.61 -8.45
N TYR A 15 -12.13 -14.69 -7.49
CA TYR A 15 -12.19 -15.04 -6.07
C TYR A 15 -13.29 -16.07 -5.79
N LYS A 16 -14.49 -15.88 -6.37
CA LYS A 16 -15.60 -16.83 -6.20
C LYS A 16 -15.30 -18.20 -6.79
N ARG A 17 -14.62 -18.27 -7.94
CA ARG A 17 -14.15 -19.53 -8.53
C ARG A 17 -13.23 -20.28 -7.55
N VAL A 18 -12.25 -19.58 -6.96
CA VAL A 18 -11.33 -20.17 -5.98
C VAL A 18 -12.07 -20.59 -4.70
N GLU A 19 -12.96 -19.75 -4.18
CA GLU A 19 -13.75 -20.05 -2.98
C GLU A 19 -14.63 -21.29 -3.16
N GLN A 20 -15.32 -21.40 -4.30
CA GLN A 20 -16.13 -22.57 -4.65
C GLN A 20 -15.28 -23.83 -4.78
N HIS A 21 -14.11 -23.73 -5.41
CA HIS A 21 -13.19 -24.85 -5.54
C HIS A 21 -12.70 -25.34 -4.17
N LEU A 22 -12.27 -24.42 -3.31
CA LEU A 22 -11.83 -24.74 -1.94
C LEU A 22 -12.95 -25.30 -1.06
N HIS A 23 -14.21 -24.93 -1.32
CA HIS A 23 -15.35 -25.51 -0.62
C HIS A 23 -15.49 -27.02 -0.92
N HIS A 24 -15.32 -27.42 -2.19
CA HIS A 24 -15.39 -28.83 -2.59
C HIS A 24 -14.10 -29.59 -2.28
N PHE A 25 -12.94 -28.91 -2.36
CA PHE A 25 -11.61 -29.50 -2.20
C PHE A 25 -10.78 -28.76 -1.15
N PRO A 26 -11.15 -28.80 0.15
CA PRO A 26 -10.52 -27.99 1.20
C PRO A 26 -9.02 -28.28 1.40
N LYS A 27 -8.58 -29.51 1.10
CA LYS A 27 -7.16 -29.91 1.19
C LYS A 27 -6.28 -29.18 0.15
N GLU A 28 -6.87 -28.67 -0.93
CA GLU A 28 -6.11 -27.93 -1.94
C GLU A 28 -5.71 -26.52 -1.50
N ARG A 29 -6.23 -26.02 -0.37
CA ARG A 29 -5.85 -24.70 0.16
C ARG A 29 -4.33 -24.56 0.34
N SER A 30 -3.67 -25.61 0.84
CA SER A 30 -2.22 -25.64 1.00
C SER A 30 -1.50 -25.79 -0.34
N ARG A 31 -2.03 -26.60 -1.28
CA ARG A 31 -1.47 -26.77 -2.64
C ARG A 31 -1.46 -25.44 -3.42
N LEU A 32 -2.55 -24.68 -3.27
CA LEU A 32 -2.74 -23.36 -3.89
C LEU A 32 -2.00 -22.23 -3.16
N GLN A 33 -1.28 -22.56 -2.08
CA GLN A 33 -0.49 -21.62 -1.27
C GLN A 33 -1.32 -20.40 -0.82
N VAL A 34 -2.58 -20.62 -0.44
CA VAL A 34 -3.50 -19.50 -0.08
C VAL A 34 -2.92 -18.69 1.08
N GLU A 35 -2.35 -19.36 2.08
CA GLU A 35 -1.67 -18.72 3.22
C GLU A 35 -0.14 -18.86 3.17
N GLY A 36 0.40 -19.07 1.96
CA GLY A 36 1.81 -19.36 1.77
C GLY A 36 2.17 -20.85 1.88
N PRO A 37 3.47 -21.19 2.00
CA PRO A 37 4.60 -20.26 2.17
C PRO A 37 4.77 -19.31 0.97
N TYR A 38 5.26 -18.10 1.23
CA TYR A 38 5.54 -17.07 0.22
C TYR A 38 7.00 -17.14 -0.24
N ASP A 39 7.35 -18.24 -0.88
CA ASP A 39 8.70 -18.55 -1.34
C ASP A 39 8.98 -18.03 -2.78
N GLU A 40 10.17 -18.34 -3.30
CA GLU A 40 10.56 -17.94 -4.67
C GLU A 40 9.63 -18.51 -5.75
N MET A 41 9.13 -19.75 -5.55
CA MET A 41 8.18 -20.39 -6.46
C MET A 41 6.85 -19.63 -6.49
N PHE A 42 6.37 -19.15 -5.34
CA PHE A 42 5.19 -18.28 -5.26
C PHE A 42 5.42 -16.98 -6.04
N LEU A 43 6.57 -16.32 -5.87
CA LEU A 43 6.91 -15.09 -6.59
C LEU A 43 6.99 -15.32 -8.10
N GLU A 44 7.57 -16.43 -8.55
CA GLU A 44 7.67 -16.78 -9.96
C GLU A 44 6.27 -16.98 -10.58
N LYS A 45 5.36 -17.67 -9.89
CA LYS A 45 3.94 -17.81 -10.33
C LYS A 45 3.27 -16.46 -10.50
N LEU A 46 3.47 -15.54 -9.55
CA LEU A 46 2.92 -14.18 -9.65
C LEU A 46 3.43 -13.44 -10.88
N GLN A 47 4.71 -13.57 -11.23
CA GLN A 47 5.31 -12.88 -12.36
C GLN A 47 4.91 -13.49 -13.71
N LYS A 48 4.77 -14.82 -13.78
CA LYS A 48 4.48 -15.56 -15.01
C LYS A 48 2.98 -15.76 -15.26
N CYS A 49 2.11 -15.13 -14.47
CA CYS A 49 0.66 -15.23 -14.67
C CYS A 49 0.27 -14.75 -16.08
N PRO A 50 -0.50 -15.54 -16.85
CA PRO A 50 -1.03 -15.12 -18.14
C PRO A 50 -1.87 -13.83 -18.06
N SER A 51 -2.02 -13.13 -19.18
CA SER A 51 -2.92 -11.97 -19.28
C SER A 51 -4.39 -12.42 -19.30
N GLU A 52 -4.71 -13.37 -20.17
CA GLU A 52 -6.08 -13.87 -20.40
C GLU A 52 -6.47 -14.98 -19.42
N ASP A 53 -7.75 -15.01 -19.06
CA ASP A 53 -8.34 -16.07 -18.21
C ASP A 53 -8.55 -17.35 -19.03
N ASP A 54 -7.86 -18.42 -18.63
CA ASP A 54 -7.98 -19.75 -19.24
C ASP A 54 -9.09 -20.61 -18.59
N GLY A 55 -9.84 -20.04 -17.64
CA GLY A 55 -10.89 -20.72 -16.90
C GLY A 55 -10.39 -21.58 -15.73
N SER A 56 -9.08 -21.72 -15.55
CA SER A 56 -8.50 -22.56 -14.49
C SER A 56 -8.64 -21.95 -13.09
N VAL A 57 -8.53 -22.81 -12.08
CA VAL A 57 -8.45 -22.39 -10.68
C VAL A 57 -7.07 -21.84 -10.37
N GLU A 58 -6.03 -22.35 -11.01
CA GLU A 58 -4.65 -21.88 -10.90
C GLU A 58 -4.50 -20.43 -11.37
N TYR A 59 -5.09 -20.08 -12.53
CA TYR A 59 -5.14 -18.70 -13.02
C TYR A 59 -5.87 -17.80 -12.03
N ALA A 60 -7.09 -18.18 -11.63
CA ALA A 60 -7.91 -17.40 -10.71
C ALA A 60 -7.20 -17.18 -9.36
N THR A 61 -6.56 -18.23 -8.83
CA THR A 61 -5.75 -18.17 -7.60
C THR A 61 -4.59 -17.20 -7.75
N THR A 62 -3.87 -17.27 -8.87
CA THR A 62 -2.71 -16.39 -9.12
C THR A 62 -3.14 -14.93 -9.24
N LYS A 63 -4.27 -14.63 -9.90
CA LYS A 63 -4.83 -13.27 -9.94
C LYS A 63 -5.25 -12.77 -8.56
N VAL A 64 -5.85 -13.61 -7.72
CA VAL A 64 -6.19 -13.24 -6.34
C VAL A 64 -4.93 -12.95 -5.53
N HIS A 65 -3.86 -13.72 -5.70
CA HIS A 65 -2.58 -13.44 -5.05
C HIS A 65 -1.93 -12.14 -5.54
N GLN A 66 -1.95 -11.87 -6.85
CA GLN A 66 -1.48 -10.60 -7.42
C GLN A 66 -2.26 -9.41 -6.82
N TYR A 67 -3.58 -9.51 -6.72
CA TYR A 67 -4.40 -8.49 -6.08
C TYR A 67 -4.03 -8.28 -4.61
N ARG A 68 -3.87 -9.36 -3.83
CA ARG A 68 -3.49 -9.24 -2.40
C ARG A 68 -2.14 -8.55 -2.22
N ALA A 69 -1.16 -8.88 -3.05
CA ALA A 69 0.13 -8.19 -3.07
C ALA A 69 -0.03 -6.71 -3.44
N ALA A 70 -0.88 -6.39 -4.42
CA ALA A 70 -1.18 -5.01 -4.78
C ALA A 70 -1.86 -4.25 -3.62
N MET A 71 -2.79 -4.88 -2.91
CA MET A 71 -3.46 -4.26 -1.76
C MET A 71 -2.52 -4.05 -0.57
N THR A 72 -1.57 -4.96 -0.33
CA THR A 72 -0.48 -4.71 0.64
C THR A 72 0.35 -3.50 0.22
N ALA A 73 0.78 -3.43 -1.04
CA ALA A 73 1.57 -2.29 -1.52
C ALA A 73 0.80 -0.95 -1.56
N LYS A 74 -0.54 -0.97 -1.71
CA LYS A 74 -1.38 0.24 -1.63
C LYS A 74 -1.54 0.76 -0.19
N ASP A 75 -1.49 -0.15 0.78
CA ASP A 75 -1.69 0.16 2.20
C ASP A 75 -0.37 0.23 2.99
N CYS A 76 0.79 0.14 2.33
CA CYS A 76 2.09 0.17 3.00
C CYS A 76 2.53 1.61 3.35
N SER A 77 3.37 1.75 4.37
CA SER A 77 3.93 3.04 4.77
C SER A 77 5.35 3.25 4.21
N ILE A 78 5.71 4.48 3.87
CA ILE A 78 7.09 4.86 3.52
C ILE A 78 7.67 5.68 4.67
N MET A 79 8.75 5.20 5.27
CA MET A 79 9.50 5.89 6.31
C MET A 79 10.73 6.56 5.71
N ILE A 80 10.88 7.87 5.93
CA ILE A 80 12.03 8.65 5.50
C ILE A 80 12.72 9.20 6.75
N THR A 81 13.96 8.79 6.99
CA THR A 81 14.79 9.31 8.07
C THR A 81 15.76 10.33 7.50
N LEU A 82 15.83 11.52 8.10
CA LEU A 82 16.76 12.59 7.72
C LEU A 82 17.70 12.88 8.89
N MET A 83 19.01 12.79 8.65
CA MET A 83 20.04 13.14 9.62
C MET A 83 20.82 14.34 9.11
N PRO A 84 20.89 15.45 9.87
CA PRO A 84 21.74 16.59 9.49
C PRO A 84 23.19 16.11 9.34
N THR A 85 23.83 16.48 8.24
CA THR A 85 25.27 16.31 8.11
C THR A 85 25.96 17.48 8.78
N ALA A 86 26.98 17.22 9.60
CA ALA A 86 27.78 18.29 10.16
C ALA A 86 28.51 18.99 9.01
N GLU A 87 28.26 20.28 8.84
CA GLU A 87 29.12 21.12 8.02
C GLU A 87 30.45 21.19 8.77
N GLU A 88 31.55 20.73 8.15
CA GLU A 88 32.88 21.05 8.66
C GLU A 88 32.98 22.58 8.68
N ASN A 89 33.18 23.15 9.86
CA ASN A 89 33.25 24.60 10.06
C ASN A 89 34.32 25.19 9.12
N ASP A 90 33.91 25.91 8.09
CA ASP A 90 34.76 26.93 7.49
C ASP A 90 34.35 28.27 8.13
N ASP A 91 35.13 28.70 9.11
CA ASP A 91 34.96 29.89 9.92
C ASP A 91 35.17 31.19 9.10
N GLN A 92 34.53 31.35 7.94
CA GLN A 92 34.53 32.64 7.25
C GLN A 92 33.45 32.73 6.16
N GLN A 93 32.25 33.20 6.51
CA GLN A 93 31.66 34.40 5.89
C GLN A 93 30.24 34.64 6.45
N ARG A 94 30.04 35.79 7.08
CA ARG A 94 28.70 36.37 7.25
C ARG A 94 28.18 36.77 5.87
N SER A 95 27.20 36.04 5.34
CA SER A 95 26.23 36.58 4.38
C SER A 95 24.96 35.74 4.41
N SER A 96 23.84 36.46 4.48
CA SER A 96 22.45 36.01 4.49
C SER A 96 22.06 35.28 3.20
N SER A 97 22.62 34.09 3.01
CA SER A 97 22.17 33.11 2.03
C SER A 97 21.44 32.01 2.79
N LEU A 98 20.29 31.57 2.28
CA LEU A 98 19.59 30.37 2.75
C LEU A 98 20.61 29.23 2.81
N THR A 99 21.10 28.93 4.01
CA THR A 99 22.03 27.82 4.24
C THR A 99 21.24 26.55 4.01
N PHE A 100 21.40 25.96 2.81
CA PHE A 100 20.88 24.65 2.51
C PHE A 100 21.59 23.65 3.40
N ARG A 101 20.93 23.28 4.50
CA ARG A 101 21.41 22.20 5.36
C ARG A 101 21.44 20.93 4.54
N THR A 102 22.60 20.30 4.48
CA THR A 102 22.76 18.98 3.90
C THR A 102 22.22 17.92 4.87
N PHE A 103 21.59 16.87 4.33
CA PHE A 103 21.06 15.76 5.12
C PHE A 103 21.49 14.44 4.48
N SER A 104 21.94 13.51 5.31
CA SER A 104 21.94 12.09 4.95
C SER A 104 20.52 11.56 5.14
N PHE A 105 20.06 10.71 4.22
CA PHE A 105 18.73 10.15 4.31
C PHE A 105 18.73 8.63 4.16
N SER A 106 17.72 7.99 4.75
CA SER A 106 17.40 6.58 4.55
C SER A 106 15.90 6.43 4.33
N VAL A 107 15.52 5.53 3.42
CA VAL A 107 14.12 5.24 3.09
C VAL A 107 13.84 3.77 3.36
N ALA A 108 12.73 3.51 4.04
CA ALA A 108 12.24 2.16 4.30
C ALA A 108 10.76 2.06 3.94
N VAL A 109 10.31 0.85 3.59
CA VAL A 109 8.90 0.51 3.41
C VAL A 109 8.46 -0.37 4.57
N LEU A 110 7.37 -0.01 5.22
CA LEU A 110 6.81 -0.69 6.38
C LEU A 110 5.43 -1.27 6.03
N ASP A 111 4.86 -2.09 6.92
CA ASP A 111 3.50 -2.65 6.80
C ASP A 111 3.30 -3.58 5.59
N LEU A 112 4.28 -4.46 5.35
CA LEU A 112 4.32 -5.37 4.20
C LEU A 112 3.66 -6.74 4.43
N ASP A 113 2.80 -6.85 5.45
CA ASP A 113 2.08 -8.09 5.71
C ASP A 113 1.06 -8.38 4.59
N PRO A 114 1.04 -9.60 4.02
CA PRO A 114 0.06 -9.95 3.00
C PRO A 114 -1.38 -9.80 3.50
N LYS A 115 -2.23 -9.12 2.74
CA LYS A 115 -3.66 -9.06 3.07
C LYS A 115 -4.26 -10.48 3.09
N PRO A 116 -5.16 -10.83 4.02
CA PRO A 116 -5.74 -12.17 4.08
C PRO A 116 -6.68 -12.43 2.90
N PHE A 117 -6.82 -13.69 2.47
CA PHE A 117 -7.65 -14.08 1.32
C PHE A 117 -9.12 -13.69 1.52
N GLU A 118 -9.64 -13.85 2.73
CA GLU A 118 -11.01 -13.60 3.15
C GLU A 118 -11.37 -12.10 3.16
N SER A 119 -10.39 -11.21 2.98
CA SER A 119 -10.64 -9.77 2.91
C SER A 119 -11.28 -9.33 1.59
N VAL A 120 -11.17 -10.10 0.51
CA VAL A 120 -11.65 -9.69 -0.84
C VAL A 120 -13.13 -9.29 -0.85
N PRO A 121 -14.09 -10.06 -0.28
CA PRO A 121 -15.50 -9.64 -0.21
C PRO A 121 -15.73 -8.36 0.61
N ARG A 122 -14.89 -8.08 1.61
CA ARG A 122 -14.95 -6.82 2.35
C ARG A 122 -14.46 -5.67 1.47
N GLN A 123 -13.40 -5.86 0.70
CA GLN A 123 -12.86 -4.82 -0.17
C GLN A 123 -13.85 -4.41 -1.26
N LEU A 124 -14.53 -5.36 -1.91
CA LEU A 124 -15.59 -5.04 -2.88
C LEU A 124 -16.68 -4.16 -2.28
N ARG A 125 -17.14 -4.51 -1.07
CA ARG A 125 -18.17 -3.72 -0.37
C ARG A 125 -17.68 -2.31 0.01
N LEU A 126 -16.41 -2.17 0.36
CA LEU A 126 -15.83 -0.86 0.69
C LEU A 126 -15.70 0.00 -0.57
N ASP A 127 -15.21 -0.58 -1.66
CA ASP A 127 -15.06 0.10 -2.94
C ASP A 127 -16.41 0.66 -3.43
N GLN A 128 -17.43 -0.19 -3.49
CA GLN A 128 -18.79 0.22 -3.84
C GLN A 128 -19.35 1.31 -2.92
N LYS A 129 -19.04 1.28 -1.62
CA LYS A 129 -19.46 2.34 -0.69
C LYS A 129 -18.77 3.66 -1.00
N VAL A 130 -17.48 3.64 -1.31
CA VAL A 130 -16.69 4.83 -1.68
C VAL A 130 -17.23 5.42 -2.98
N VAL A 131 -17.37 4.61 -4.03
CA VAL A 131 -17.90 5.04 -5.34
C VAL A 131 -19.29 5.64 -5.19
N ASN A 132 -20.21 4.91 -4.54
CA ASN A 132 -21.57 5.42 -4.32
C ASN A 132 -21.62 6.67 -3.44
N GLY A 133 -20.74 6.75 -2.43
CA GLY A 133 -20.60 7.94 -1.59
C GLY A 133 -20.15 9.15 -2.40
N TYR A 134 -19.16 8.98 -3.27
CA TYR A 134 -18.67 10.03 -4.15
C TYR A 134 -19.75 10.48 -5.14
N LEU A 135 -20.44 9.54 -5.80
CA LEU A 135 -21.51 9.84 -6.75
C LEU A 135 -22.70 10.58 -6.11
N ARG A 136 -23.07 10.24 -4.87
CA ARG A 136 -24.10 10.98 -4.11
C ARG A 136 -23.67 12.41 -3.75
N SER A 137 -22.40 12.61 -3.42
CA SER A 137 -21.86 13.92 -3.08
C SER A 137 -21.66 14.82 -4.31
N SER A 138 -21.32 14.24 -5.46
CA SER A 138 -21.10 14.98 -6.71
C SER A 138 -22.40 15.33 -7.45
N SER A 139 -23.49 14.57 -7.24
CA SER A 139 -24.83 14.85 -7.78
C SER A 139 -25.60 15.97 -7.06
N GLY A 140 -25.01 16.62 -6.05
CA GLY A 140 -25.55 17.85 -5.45
C GLY A 140 -26.70 17.65 -4.44
N ILE A 141 -26.94 16.44 -3.96
CA ILE A 141 -28.06 16.12 -3.05
C ILE A 141 -27.77 16.47 -1.57
N CYS A 142 -26.57 16.95 -1.24
CA CYS A 142 -26.19 17.32 0.14
C CYS A 142 -25.85 18.83 0.24
N PRO A 143 -26.30 19.56 1.28
CA PRO A 143 -26.02 20.98 1.42
C PRO A 143 -24.53 21.18 1.70
N LYS A 144 -23.82 21.76 0.71
CA LYS A 144 -22.41 22.10 0.85
C LYS A 144 -22.25 23.26 1.82
N THR A 145 -21.78 23.00 3.04
CA THR A 145 -21.03 24.02 3.78
C THR A 145 -19.72 24.26 3.04
N PRO A 146 -19.31 25.51 2.77
CA PRO A 146 -18.06 25.79 2.08
C PRO A 146 -16.90 25.43 3.01
N GLN A 147 -16.29 24.27 2.80
CA GLN A 147 -15.04 23.93 3.47
C GLN A 147 -13.92 24.69 2.78
N GLN A 148 -13.36 25.65 3.52
CA GLN A 148 -12.11 26.31 3.18
C GLN A 148 -11.06 25.25 2.85
N ARG A 149 -10.41 25.41 1.70
CA ARG A 149 -9.31 24.54 1.27
C ARG A 149 -8.14 24.82 2.22
N GLU A 150 -7.91 23.95 3.19
CA GLU A 150 -6.72 24.02 4.03
C GLU A 150 -5.51 23.60 3.17
N ASP A 151 -4.56 24.50 3.01
CA ASP A 151 -3.29 24.20 2.36
C ASP A 151 -2.53 23.18 3.22
N CYS A 152 -2.46 21.93 2.75
CA CYS A 152 -1.72 20.84 3.40
C CYS A 152 -0.20 21.08 3.31
N THR A 153 0.30 22.03 4.09
CA THR A 153 1.74 22.29 4.24
C THR A 153 2.30 21.36 5.31
N LEU A 154 3.28 20.52 4.96
CA LEU A 154 4.03 19.73 5.93
C LEU A 154 4.88 20.67 6.80
N LEU A 155 4.47 20.84 8.05
CA LEU A 155 5.17 21.67 9.03
C LEU A 155 6.16 20.81 9.82
N PHE A 156 7.44 20.94 9.50
CA PHE A 156 8.52 20.38 10.32
C PHE A 156 8.67 21.24 11.59
N HIS A 157 8.25 20.68 12.72
CA HIS A 157 8.47 21.32 14.01
C HIS A 157 9.88 20.99 14.48
N PRO A 158 10.74 21.98 14.75
CA PRO A 158 12.07 21.72 15.29
C PRO A 158 11.94 21.10 16.68
N VAL A 159 12.24 19.80 16.78
CA VAL A 159 12.41 19.15 18.08
C VAL A 159 13.80 19.54 18.56
N ARG A 160 13.85 20.32 19.65
CA ARG A 160 15.14 20.67 20.26
C ARG A 160 15.81 19.36 20.72
N PRO A 161 17.07 19.11 20.39
CA PRO A 161 17.78 17.99 20.99
C PRO A 161 17.73 18.17 22.50
N ALA A 162 17.20 17.16 23.21
CA ALA A 162 17.33 17.13 24.65
C ALA A 162 18.84 17.08 24.97
N PRO A 163 19.34 17.92 25.87
CA PRO A 163 20.74 17.82 26.28
C PRO A 163 20.98 16.41 26.83
N LEU A 164 22.00 15.73 26.30
CA LEU A 164 22.49 14.40 26.71
C LEU A 164 23.03 14.36 28.16
N ALA A 165 22.66 15.33 29.01
CA ALA A 165 23.22 15.54 30.34
C ALA A 165 22.31 15.10 31.50
N LEU A 166 21.28 14.28 31.25
CA LEU A 166 20.37 13.78 32.31
C LEU A 166 20.18 12.25 32.33
N LEU A 167 21.15 11.50 31.80
CA LEU A 167 21.14 10.03 31.82
C LEU A 167 22.40 9.39 32.42
N LEU A 168 23.08 10.11 33.32
CA LEU A 168 24.06 9.54 34.26
C LEU A 168 23.81 10.08 35.66
#